data_AF-U4QCB5-F1
#
_entry.id   AF-U4QCB5-F1
#
_cell.length_a   1.000
_cell.length_b   1.000
_cell.length_c   1.000
_cell.angle_alpha   90.00
_cell.angle_beta   90.00
_cell.angle_gamma   90.00
#
_symmetry.space_group_name_H-M   'P 1'
#
loop_
_entity.id
_entity.type
_entity.pdbx_description
1 polymer ?
#
loop_
_entity_poly.entity_id
_entity_poly.type
_entity_poly.pdbx_seq_one_letter_code
_entity_poly.pdbx_strand_id
1 'polypeptide(L)'
;MVRHNLGLWLKVDARAGGEATPRVTVSLGGIRRFWEKPGQLRKCQYNFFKVRGFLMAFQDKTIVCKECGNEFVFTAGEQEFYAEKGFENEPIRCKDCRDARKKRMNGNGQRRQNRQMYDAVCADCGATTQVPFKPRNDRPVYCSDCYQNHRSAQNGY
;
A
#
# COMPACT_ATOMS: atom_id res chain seq x y z
N MET A 1 20.95 41.14 -14.51
CA MET A 1 20.38 41.47 -15.85
C MET A 1 20.87 40.40 -16.82
N VAL A 2 20.12 39.70 -17.64
CA VAL A 2 18.69 39.48 -17.84
C VAL A 2 18.61 38.06 -18.40
N ARG A 3 17.56 37.33 -18.04
CA ARG A 3 17.24 35.99 -18.51
C ARG A 3 17.04 36.02 -20.03
N HIS A 4 17.83 35.27 -20.79
CA HIS A 4 17.54 35.01 -22.20
C HIS A 4 17.25 33.52 -22.37
N ASN A 5 15.97 33.18 -22.47
CA ASN A 5 15.56 32.00 -23.22
C ASN A 5 14.24 32.31 -23.92
N LEU A 6 14.31 32.28 -25.25
CA LEU A 6 13.29 32.73 -26.20
C LEU A 6 12.12 31.74 -26.18
N GLY A 7 11.04 32.11 -25.47
CA GLY A 7 9.76 31.43 -25.56
C GLY A 7 8.99 31.92 -26.79
N LEU A 8 8.99 31.10 -27.84
CA LEU A 8 8.20 31.35 -29.04
C LEU A 8 7.43 30.08 -29.38
N TRP A 9 6.22 29.94 -28.85
CA TRP A 9 5.25 28.96 -29.37
C TRP A 9 3.87 29.58 -29.50
N LEU A 10 3.39 29.54 -30.73
CA LEU A 10 2.17 30.11 -31.24
C LEU A 10 0.93 29.50 -30.56
N LYS A 11 -0.07 30.36 -30.35
CA LYS A 11 -1.48 29.96 -30.22
C LYS A 11 -1.96 29.40 -31.55
N VAL A 12 -2.65 28.26 -31.51
CA VAL A 12 -3.57 27.81 -32.56
C VAL A 12 -4.87 27.38 -31.89
N ASP A 13 -5.94 28.11 -32.23
CA ASP A 13 -7.29 27.90 -31.74
C ASP A 13 -8.04 26.81 -32.53
N ALA A 14 -8.91 26.10 -31.80
CA ALA A 14 -10.24 25.56 -32.15
C ALA A 14 -10.57 24.97 -33.55
N ARG A 15 -11.12 23.75 -33.55
CA ARG A 15 -12.21 23.20 -34.43
C ARG A 15 -12.66 21.85 -33.81
N ALA A 16 -13.89 21.68 -33.30
CA ALA A 16 -15.20 21.54 -33.96
C ALA A 16 -15.42 20.19 -34.70
N GLY A 17 -16.49 19.47 -34.31
CA GLY A 17 -17.08 18.30 -35.00
C GLY A 17 -16.63 16.94 -34.47
N GLY A 18 -17.44 15.90 -34.28
CA GLY A 18 -18.84 15.67 -34.62
C GLY A 18 -19.23 14.25 -34.17
N GLU A 19 -20.52 14.08 -33.93
CA GLU A 19 -21.19 12.90 -33.38
C GLU A 19 -21.20 11.72 -34.36
N ALA A 20 -21.01 10.48 -33.87
CA ALA A 20 -21.46 9.28 -34.56
C ALA A 20 -21.58 8.10 -33.58
N THR A 21 -22.79 7.81 -33.12
CA THR A 21 -23.12 6.53 -32.48
C THR A 21 -23.72 5.59 -33.54
N PRO A 22 -23.27 4.34 -33.66
CA PRO A 22 -23.90 3.39 -34.57
C PRO A 22 -25.19 2.85 -33.94
N ARG A 23 -26.33 3.28 -34.49
CA ARG A 23 -27.67 2.75 -34.21
C ARG A 23 -27.86 1.50 -35.07
N VAL A 24 -27.79 0.32 -34.46
CA VAL A 24 -28.11 -0.94 -35.13
C VAL A 24 -29.63 -1.07 -35.24
N THR A 25 -30.17 -1.00 -36.46
CA THR A 25 -31.56 -1.33 -36.76
C THR A 25 -31.65 -2.78 -37.19
N VAL A 26 -32.39 -3.61 -36.44
CA VAL A 26 -32.70 -4.99 -36.83
C VAL A 26 -34.18 -5.05 -37.21
N SER A 27 -34.41 -5.47 -38.45
CA SER A 27 -35.67 -5.52 -39.16
C SER A 27 -36.60 -6.60 -38.57
N LEU A 28 -37.82 -6.21 -38.21
CA LEU A 28 -38.90 -7.13 -37.87
C LEU A 28 -39.57 -7.64 -39.15
N GLY A 29 -39.77 -8.95 -39.24
CA GLY A 29 -40.65 -9.54 -40.24
C GLY A 29 -40.95 -11.01 -39.96
N GLY A 30 -42.23 -11.34 -39.81
CA GLY A 30 -42.73 -12.67 -40.21
C GLY A 30 -43.34 -13.56 -39.11
N ILE A 31 -44.62 -13.34 -38.84
CA ILE A 31 -45.52 -14.05 -37.91
C ILE A 31 -45.96 -15.40 -38.49
N ARG A 32 -46.24 -16.42 -37.65
CA ARG A 32 -47.47 -17.26 -37.72
C ARG A 32 -47.62 -18.25 -36.56
N ARG A 33 -48.67 -17.98 -35.75
CA ARG A 33 -49.76 -18.90 -35.29
C ARG A 33 -49.38 -20.04 -34.33
N PHE A 34 -50.20 -20.51 -33.38
CA PHE A 34 -51.55 -20.22 -32.90
C PHE A 34 -51.87 -21.38 -31.95
N TRP A 35 -52.00 -21.16 -30.63
CA TRP A 35 -53.00 -21.82 -29.78
C TRP A 35 -52.95 -21.25 -28.35
N GLU A 36 -54.02 -20.55 -27.97
CA GLU A 36 -54.28 -20.07 -26.62
C GLU A 36 -54.66 -21.24 -25.70
N LYS A 37 -53.96 -21.36 -24.56
CA LYS A 37 -54.49 -22.10 -23.42
C LYS A 37 -55.16 -21.11 -22.46
N PRO A 38 -56.47 -21.27 -22.16
CA PRO A 38 -57.14 -20.47 -21.16
C PRO A 38 -56.72 -20.91 -19.76
N GLY A 39 -56.57 -19.94 -18.86
CA GLY A 39 -56.67 -20.16 -17.42
C GLY A 39 -55.40 -20.64 -16.72
N GLN A 40 -54.44 -19.73 -16.51
CA GLN A 40 -53.81 -19.67 -15.19
C GLN A 40 -53.32 -18.25 -14.88
N LEU A 41 -54.11 -17.53 -14.08
CA LEU A 41 -53.65 -16.36 -13.33
C LEU A 41 -52.58 -16.83 -12.33
N ARG A 42 -51.34 -16.90 -12.77
CA ARG A 42 -50.18 -17.01 -11.88
C ARG A 42 -49.80 -15.60 -11.50
N LYS A 43 -50.35 -15.18 -10.36
CA LYS A 43 -50.03 -13.94 -9.65
C LYS A 43 -48.53 -13.63 -9.81
N CYS A 44 -48.26 -12.42 -10.27
CA CYS A 44 -47.01 -11.72 -10.06
C CYS A 44 -46.70 -11.75 -8.56
N GLN A 45 -45.94 -12.76 -8.15
CA GLN A 45 -45.08 -12.69 -6.98
C GLN A 45 -43.67 -12.93 -7.51
N TYR A 46 -43.18 -11.97 -8.29
CA TYR A 46 -41.77 -11.62 -8.11
C TYR A 46 -41.67 -11.23 -6.65
N ASN A 47 -41.15 -12.16 -5.83
CA ASN A 47 -40.73 -11.83 -4.49
C ASN A 47 -39.62 -10.80 -4.62
N PHE A 48 -40.09 -9.55 -4.64
CA PHE A 48 -39.40 -8.34 -4.28
C PHE A 48 -39.04 -8.44 -2.80
N PHE A 49 -38.19 -9.39 -2.44
CA PHE A 49 -37.42 -9.31 -1.20
C PHE A 49 -36.04 -8.76 -1.55
N LYS A 50 -36.10 -7.45 -1.74
CA LYS A 50 -35.00 -6.50 -1.72
C LYS A 50 -34.27 -6.60 -0.39
N VAL A 51 -33.36 -7.56 -0.24
CA VAL A 51 -32.25 -7.43 0.72
C VAL A 51 -31.12 -6.64 0.06
N ARG A 52 -31.40 -5.36 -0.20
CA ARG A 52 -30.35 -4.33 -0.25
C ARG A 52 -29.89 -4.14 1.19
N GLY A 53 -28.88 -4.88 1.59
CA GLY A 53 -28.36 -4.84 2.96
C GLY A 53 -27.00 -5.48 3.12
N PHE A 54 -26.16 -5.48 2.08
CA PHE A 54 -24.73 -5.65 2.29
C PHE A 54 -24.14 -4.27 2.56
N LEU A 55 -24.53 -3.68 3.70
CA LEU A 55 -23.63 -2.74 4.34
C LEU A 55 -22.33 -3.52 4.53
N MET A 56 -21.21 -2.95 4.09
CA MET A 56 -19.87 -3.35 4.53
C MET A 56 -19.77 -3.02 6.03
N ALA A 57 -20.60 -3.68 6.83
CA ALA A 57 -20.60 -3.62 8.26
C ALA A 57 -19.46 -4.51 8.67
N PHE A 58 -18.30 -3.91 8.89
CA PHE A 58 -17.22 -4.58 9.59
C PHE A 58 -17.80 -5.12 10.89
N GLN A 59 -17.79 -6.44 11.05
CA GLN A 59 -18.27 -7.11 12.26
C GLN A 59 -17.07 -7.59 13.04
N ASP A 60 -17.17 -7.59 14.36
CA ASP A 60 -16.12 -8.11 15.22
C ASP A 60 -15.88 -9.60 14.90
N LYS A 61 -14.64 -9.92 14.54
CA LYS A 61 -14.22 -11.28 14.20
C LYS A 61 -13.24 -11.77 15.26
N THR A 62 -13.46 -12.93 15.83
CA THR A 62 -12.46 -13.60 16.68
C THR A 62 -11.51 -14.41 15.82
N ILE A 63 -10.21 -14.20 15.98
CA ILE A 63 -9.17 -14.90 15.24
C ILE A 63 -8.08 -15.42 16.18
N VAL A 64 -7.45 -16.53 15.79
CA VAL A 64 -6.45 -17.23 16.60
C VAL A 64 -5.05 -16.76 16.25
N CYS A 65 -4.28 -16.33 17.25
CA CYS A 65 -2.89 -15.95 17.06
C CYS A 65 -2.02 -17.17 16.71
N LYS A 66 -1.28 -17.10 15.60
CA LYS A 66 -0.38 -18.17 15.17
C LYS A 66 0.82 -18.42 16.11
N GLU A 67 1.21 -17.44 16.93
CA GLU A 67 2.40 -17.56 17.79
C GLU A 67 2.09 -18.00 19.22
N CYS A 68 1.00 -17.49 19.81
CA CYS A 68 0.64 -17.83 21.19
C CYS A 68 -0.61 -18.71 21.31
N GLY A 69 -1.35 -18.94 20.21
CA GLY A 69 -2.59 -19.73 20.22
C GLY A 69 -3.79 -19.05 20.88
N ASN A 70 -3.62 -17.86 21.47
CA ASN A 70 -4.73 -17.12 22.07
C ASN A 70 -5.65 -16.54 20.99
N GLU A 71 -6.95 -16.59 21.28
CA GLU A 71 -7.98 -15.89 20.52
C GLU A 71 -7.92 -14.39 20.83
N PHE A 72 -8.06 -13.56 19.80
CA PHE A 72 -8.21 -12.12 19.95
C PHE A 72 -9.27 -11.59 18.99
N VAL A 73 -9.87 -10.46 19.37
CA VAL A 73 -10.94 -9.83 18.59
C VAL A 73 -10.33 -8.85 17.60
N PHE A 74 -10.60 -9.07 16.31
CA PHE A 74 -10.38 -8.12 15.24
C PHE A 74 -11.65 -7.29 15.08
N THR A 75 -11.67 -6.15 15.78
CA THR A 75 -12.85 -5.29 15.91
C THR A 75 -13.23 -4.62 14.60
N ALA A 76 -14.48 -4.17 14.50
CA ALA A 76 -14.98 -3.40 13.36
C ALA A 76 -14.10 -2.17 13.05
N GLY A 77 -13.69 -1.42 14.08
CA GLY A 77 -12.84 -0.24 13.92
C GLY A 77 -11.41 -0.57 13.44
N GLU A 78 -10.86 -1.73 13.81
CA GLU A 78 -9.57 -2.17 13.26
C GLU A 78 -9.69 -2.59 11.79
N GLN A 79 -10.82 -3.17 11.37
CA GLN A 79 -11.05 -3.49 9.96
C GLN A 79 -11.19 -2.24 9.09
N GLU A 80 -11.87 -1.21 9.59
CA GLU A 80 -11.95 0.10 8.94
C GLU A 80 -10.56 0.71 8.73
N PHE A 81 -9.70 0.64 9.76
CA PHE A 81 -8.33 1.13 9.67
C PHE A 81 -7.50 0.35 8.63
N TYR A 82 -7.68 -0.97 8.55
CA TYR A 82 -6.97 -1.79 7.56
C TYR A 82 -7.45 -1.49 6.14
N ALA A 83 -8.76 -1.29 5.94
CA ALA A 83 -9.34 -0.91 4.65
C ALA A 83 -8.86 0.48 4.18
N GLU A 84 -8.80 1.48 5.06
CA GLU A 84 -8.30 2.82 4.72
C GLU A 84 -6.84 2.80 4.28
N LYS A 85 -6.01 1.96 4.91
CA LYS A 85 -4.60 1.82 4.57
C LYS A 85 -4.34 0.91 3.37
N GLY A 86 -5.37 0.29 2.79
CA GLY A 86 -5.23 -0.65 1.68
C GLY A 86 -4.58 -1.97 2.07
N PHE A 87 -4.71 -2.39 3.34
CA PHE A 87 -4.24 -3.70 3.78
C PHE A 87 -5.32 -4.76 3.54
N GLU A 88 -5.08 -5.62 2.56
CA GLU A 88 -5.99 -6.74 2.22
C GLU A 88 -5.83 -7.95 3.19
N ASN A 89 -4.75 -7.97 3.98
CA ASN A 89 -4.41 -9.11 4.83
C ASN A 89 -4.86 -8.89 6.28
N GLU A 90 -5.55 -9.88 6.85
CA GLU A 90 -5.99 -9.89 8.24
C GLU A 90 -4.80 -10.12 9.22
N PRO A 91 -4.90 -9.63 10.47
CA PRO A 91 -3.83 -9.81 11.46
C PRO A 91 -3.64 -11.29 11.85
N ILE A 92 -2.46 -11.85 11.58
CA ILE A 92 -2.14 -13.25 11.94
C ILE A 92 -1.72 -13.40 13.42
N ARG A 93 -1.34 -12.29 14.06
CA ARG A 93 -0.75 -12.26 15.41
C ARG A 93 -1.49 -11.25 16.28
N CYS A 94 -1.68 -11.61 17.54
CA CYS A 94 -2.25 -10.70 18.53
C CYS A 94 -1.33 -9.50 18.80
N LYS A 95 -1.90 -8.43 19.37
CA LYS A 95 -1.19 -7.21 19.73
C LYS A 95 0.02 -7.48 20.61
N ASP A 96 -0.10 -8.37 21.60
CA ASP A 96 0.99 -8.68 22.52
C ASP A 96 2.16 -9.36 21.83
N CYS A 97 1.91 -10.31 20.93
CA CYS A 97 2.98 -10.95 20.15
C CYS A 97 3.66 -9.96 19.20
N ARG A 98 2.88 -9.07 18.58
CA ARG A 98 3.41 -8.00 17.72
C ARG A 98 4.29 -7.04 18.53
N ASP A 99 3.81 -6.59 19.68
CA ASP A 99 4.51 -5.67 20.57
C ASP A 99 5.75 -6.33 21.19
N ALA A 100 5.67 -7.59 21.59
CA ALA A 100 6.82 -8.37 22.08
C ALA A 100 7.90 -8.50 21.00
N ARG A 101 7.53 -8.75 19.76
CA ARG A 101 8.48 -8.81 18.64
C ARG A 101 9.11 -7.45 18.36
N LYS A 102 8.32 -6.38 18.37
CA LYS A 102 8.83 -5.00 18.25
C LYS A 102 9.79 -4.66 19.40
N LYS A 103 9.46 -5.05 20.63
CA LYS A 103 10.33 -4.91 21.81
C LYS A 103 11.63 -5.70 21.67
N ARG A 104 11.61 -6.93 21.16
CA ARG A 104 12.82 -7.72 20.89
C ARG A 104 13.71 -7.07 19.82
N MET A 105 13.11 -6.54 18.77
CA MET A 105 13.81 -5.79 17.73
C MET A 105 14.45 -4.50 18.27
N ASN A 106 13.69 -3.72 19.06
CA ASN A 106 14.18 -2.47 19.66
C ASN A 106 15.15 -2.72 20.84
N GLY A 107 15.03 -3.83 21.56
CA GLY A 107 15.91 -4.25 22.65
C GLY A 107 17.32 -4.62 22.17
N ASN A 108 17.48 -4.91 20.88
CA ASN A 108 18.81 -5.00 20.26
C ASN A 108 19.55 -3.65 20.23
N GLY A 109 18.88 -2.54 20.58
CA GLY A 109 19.49 -1.26 20.90
C GLY A 109 20.41 -1.33 22.12
N GLN A 110 20.07 -2.09 23.16
CA GLN A 110 20.95 -2.29 24.33
C GLN A 110 22.19 -3.11 23.95
N ARG A 111 22.04 -4.09 23.04
CA ARG A 111 23.20 -4.81 22.47
C ARG A 111 24.04 -3.93 21.55
N ARG A 112 23.50 -2.87 20.95
CA ARG A 112 24.31 -1.83 20.28
C ARG A 112 25.11 -0.99 21.28
N GLN A 113 24.54 -0.69 22.45
CA GLN A 113 25.20 0.07 23.51
C GLN A 113 26.34 -0.71 24.19
N ASN A 114 26.25 -2.05 24.27
CA ASN A 114 27.31 -2.91 24.81
C ASN A 114 28.31 -3.40 23.73
N ARG A 115 28.43 -2.70 22.59
CA ARG A 115 29.52 -2.98 21.65
C ARG A 115 30.76 -2.24 22.12
N GLN A 116 31.88 -2.95 22.23
CA GLN A 116 33.18 -2.32 22.40
C GLN A 116 33.40 -1.37 21.22
N MET A 117 33.56 -0.08 21.52
CA MET A 117 33.95 0.94 20.55
C MET A 117 35.47 0.96 20.48
N TYR A 118 36.00 1.09 19.26
CA TYR A 118 37.42 1.18 19.02
C TYR A 118 37.76 2.56 18.48
N ASP A 119 38.82 3.14 19.01
CA ASP A 119 39.37 4.40 18.49
C ASP A 119 39.99 4.18 17.10
N ALA A 120 39.66 5.08 16.17
CA ALA A 120 40.21 5.11 14.83
C ALA A 120 40.42 6.56 14.35
N VAL A 121 41.31 6.73 13.38
CA VAL A 121 41.56 8.02 12.72
C VAL A 121 40.87 8.01 11.36
N CYS A 122 40.07 9.05 11.07
CA CYS A 122 39.40 9.21 9.78
C CYS A 122 40.43 9.47 8.66
N ALA A 123 40.33 8.75 7.54
CA ALA A 123 41.24 8.89 6.41
C ALA A 123 41.13 10.24 5.66
N ASP A 124 39.95 10.87 5.67
CA ASP A 124 39.71 12.13 4.92
C ASP A 124 39.98 13.38 5.75
N CYS A 125 39.46 13.42 6.99
CA CYS A 125 39.52 14.62 7.83
C CYS A 125 40.55 14.52 8.97
N GLY A 126 41.14 13.35 9.21
CA GLY A 126 42.13 13.13 10.28
C GLY A 126 41.55 13.15 11.71
N ALA A 127 40.24 13.33 11.88
CA ALA A 127 39.63 13.35 13.21
C ALA A 127 39.62 11.96 13.88
N THR A 128 39.80 11.92 15.20
CA THR A 128 39.63 10.71 16.02
C THR A 128 38.13 10.38 16.15
N THR A 129 37.74 9.16 15.81
CA THR A 129 36.35 8.71 15.83
C THR A 129 36.23 7.32 16.45
N GLN A 130 35.05 7.02 17.01
CA GLN A 130 34.73 5.73 17.61
C GLN A 130 33.97 4.87 16.61
N VAL A 131 34.48 3.68 16.32
CA VAL A 131 33.85 2.73 15.41
C VAL A 131 33.49 1.41 16.12
N PRO A 132 32.36 0.77 15.75
CA PRO A 132 31.89 -0.47 16.40
C PRO A 132 32.63 -1.73 15.93
N PHE A 133 33.66 -1.59 15.11
CA PHE A 133 34.48 -2.68 14.57
C PHE A 133 35.95 -2.37 14.81
N LYS A 134 36.78 -3.41 14.98
CA LYS A 134 38.23 -3.23 15.16
C LYS A 134 38.84 -2.73 13.84
N PRO A 135 39.50 -1.55 13.82
CA PRO A 135 40.16 -1.03 12.63
C PRO A 135 41.21 -2.02 12.12
N ARG A 136 41.28 -2.17 10.79
CA ARG A 136 42.29 -2.95 10.09
C ARG A 136 43.05 -2.02 9.15
N ASN A 137 44.33 -2.30 8.91
CA ASN A 137 45.16 -1.47 8.03
C ASN A 137 44.83 -1.64 6.54
N ASP A 138 44.00 -2.63 6.19
CA ASP A 138 43.68 -2.95 4.79
C ASP A 138 42.60 -2.05 4.18
N ARG A 139 41.83 -1.31 4.99
CA ARG A 139 40.70 -0.48 4.52
C ARG A 139 40.63 0.85 5.27
N PRO A 140 40.37 1.97 4.57
CA PRO A 140 40.24 3.28 5.21
C PRO A 140 39.01 3.33 6.13
N VAL A 141 39.18 3.96 7.29
CA VAL A 141 38.09 4.23 8.24
C VAL A 141 37.63 5.67 8.06
N TYR A 142 36.31 5.89 8.08
CA TYR A 142 35.69 7.21 7.92
C TYR A 142 34.84 7.56 9.14
N CYS A 143 34.82 8.85 9.52
CA CYS A 143 33.85 9.35 10.50
C CYS A 143 32.42 9.31 9.92
N SER A 144 31.41 9.46 10.77
CA SER A 144 30.00 9.43 10.35
C SER A 144 29.71 10.39 9.19
N ASP A 145 30.25 11.60 9.25
CA ASP A 145 29.97 12.66 8.27
C ASP A 145 30.65 12.37 6.92
N CYS A 146 31.94 12.02 6.94
CA CYS A 146 32.66 11.60 5.74
C CYS A 146 32.02 10.35 5.12
N TYR A 147 31.63 9.36 5.94
CA TYR A 147 30.96 8.15 5.46
C TYR A 147 29.61 8.47 4.79
N GLN A 148 28.81 9.39 5.33
CA GLN A 148 27.56 9.83 4.71
C GLN A 148 27.80 10.53 3.37
N ASN A 149 28.83 11.37 3.27
CA ASN A 149 29.21 12.03 2.02
C ASN A 149 29.64 11.02 0.95
N HIS A 150 30.50 10.06 1.30
CA HIS A 150 30.91 8.98 0.39
C HIS A 150 29.72 8.07 0.00
N ARG A 151 28.82 7.75 0.94
CA ARG A 151 27.63 6.92 0.68
C ARG A 151 26.65 7.60 -0.28
N SER A 152 26.49 8.91 -0.16
CA SER A 152 25.60 9.70 -1.01
C SER A 152 26.12 9.80 -2.45
N ALA A 153 27.43 9.87 -2.64
CA ALA A 153 28.06 9.85 -3.97
C ALA A 153 27.96 8.47 -4.67
N GLN A 154 27.90 7.37 -3.91
CA GLN A 154 27.85 6.00 -4.46
C GLN A 154 26.43 5.49 -4.75
N ASN A 155 25.41 5.96 -4.01
CA ASN A 155 24.01 5.53 -4.19
C ASN A 155 23.18 6.56 -4.94
N GLY A 156 23.69 7.05 -6.07
CA GLY A 156 22.91 7.86 -7.01
C GLY A 156 21.88 6.98 -7.73
N TYR A 157 20.67 6.91 -7.18
CA TYR A 157 19.45 6.43 -7.85
C TYR A 157 18.42 7.55 -7.85
#